data_AF-A0A957FZX2-F1
#
_entry.id   AF-A0A957FZX2-F1
#
_cell.length_a   1.000
_cell.length_b   1.000
_cell.length_c   1.000
_cell.angle_alpha   90.00
_cell.angle_beta   90.00
_cell.angle_gamma   90.00
#
_symmetry.space_group_name_H-M   'P 1'
#
loop_
_entity.id
_entity.type
_entity.pdbx_description
1 polymer ?
#
loop_
_entity_poly.entity_id
_entity_poly.type
_entity_poly.pdbx_seq_one_letter_code
_entity_poly.pdbx_strand_id
1 'polypeptide(L)'
;LSGNSWGPSGSPLGYDDDTLQVDIGVRDADTVAAGNQEFTYVLSFMNGGGGTSTQGTPDEAKNIFTIGSTKMQLGNGNQILNINDISANSAHGPAEDGRTIPHMVAPGCSVDSTVPTNSYQLNCGTSMASPHVTGAVALFIEYYRDLFATDPSPAVVKAAFLPVAHDLAGYTDANGGILGHPFDSKQGWGRMDAAAVVSPTVSIVYVDQTTILDNTGEEWTVTFGVADPSQPVRLMLVWTDAPGHGLGGSTPAWNNDLNLTVTANGNDYIGNNFGVDGWSQTGGSFDGMNNTEGVFLASASGSLTITVAGGNINSDGVPGVGDGTDQDFAIVCYNCVEAPIEYTEFVYLPIVANRP
;
A
#
# COMPACT_ATOMS: atom_id res chain seq x y z
N LEU A 1 -4.60 15.82 0.11
CA LEU A 1 -5.51 14.70 0.42
C LEU A 1 -6.91 14.99 -0.10
N SER A 2 -7.48 14.09 -0.88
CA SER A 2 -8.89 14.08 -1.28
C SER A 2 -9.51 12.70 -1.07
N GLY A 3 -10.65 12.67 -0.39
CA GLY A 3 -11.50 11.48 -0.27
C GLY A 3 -12.61 11.52 -1.31
N ASN A 4 -12.73 10.46 -2.10
CA ASN A 4 -13.61 10.36 -3.26
C ASN A 4 -14.48 9.12 -3.13
N SER A 5 -15.80 9.32 -3.22
CA SER A 5 -16.81 8.26 -3.14
C SER A 5 -17.71 8.26 -4.38
N TRP A 6 -17.10 8.23 -5.57
CA TRP A 6 -17.75 8.39 -6.86
C TRP A 6 -16.91 7.74 -7.98
N GLY A 7 -17.52 7.55 -9.14
CA GLY A 7 -16.86 7.14 -10.37
C GLY A 7 -17.75 7.47 -11.58
N PRO A 8 -17.21 7.88 -12.74
CA PRO A 8 -18.01 8.23 -13.91
C PRO A 8 -18.64 7.01 -14.60
N SER A 9 -18.11 5.80 -14.36
CA SER A 9 -18.63 4.56 -14.93
C SER A 9 -18.95 3.52 -13.85
N GLY A 10 -20.11 2.89 -14.00
CA GLY A 10 -20.56 1.74 -13.21
C GLY A 10 -20.14 0.38 -13.78
N SER A 11 -19.18 0.36 -14.71
CA SER A 11 -18.65 -0.86 -15.33
C SER A 11 -17.15 -0.71 -15.61
N PRO A 12 -16.40 -1.82 -15.69
CA PRO A 12 -14.97 -1.78 -15.98
C PRO A 12 -14.73 -1.21 -17.36
N LEU A 13 -13.88 -0.19 -17.44
CA LEU A 13 -13.41 0.38 -18.70
C LEU A 13 -11.89 0.27 -18.85
N GLY A 14 -11.19 -0.35 -17.90
CA GLY A 14 -9.73 -0.36 -17.85
C GLY A 14 -9.14 0.99 -17.44
N TYR A 15 -7.84 1.16 -17.70
CA TYR A 15 -7.15 2.45 -17.57
C TYR A 15 -7.54 3.42 -18.71
N ASP A 16 -8.70 4.05 -18.58
CA ASP A 16 -9.27 5.01 -19.52
C ASP A 16 -8.80 6.46 -19.27
N ASP A 17 -9.32 7.43 -20.05
CA ASP A 17 -8.94 8.84 -19.95
C ASP A 17 -9.29 9.46 -18.57
N ASP A 18 -10.44 9.11 -17.99
CA ASP A 18 -10.81 9.56 -16.66
C ASP A 18 -9.83 9.02 -15.59
N THR A 19 -9.40 7.76 -15.73
CA THR A 19 -8.39 7.13 -14.86
C THR A 19 -7.02 7.80 -15.00
N LEU A 20 -6.61 8.12 -16.24
CA LEU A 20 -5.39 8.87 -16.53
C LEU A 20 -5.37 10.23 -15.80
N GLN A 21 -6.47 11.00 -15.87
CA GLN A 21 -6.54 12.30 -15.21
C GLN A 21 -6.34 12.21 -13.69
N VAL A 22 -6.82 11.13 -13.07
CA VAL A 22 -6.61 10.89 -11.64
C VAL A 22 -5.13 10.68 -11.33
N ASP A 23 -4.42 9.85 -12.10
CA ASP A 23 -2.99 9.60 -11.88
C ASP A 23 -2.13 10.85 -12.12
N ILE A 24 -2.45 11.67 -13.13
CA ILE A 24 -1.81 12.98 -13.34
C ILE A 24 -1.93 13.83 -12.08
N GLY A 25 -3.14 13.94 -11.53
CA GLY A 25 -3.40 14.74 -10.34
C GLY A 25 -2.71 14.24 -9.08
N VAL A 26 -2.31 12.96 -9.00
CA VAL A 26 -1.56 12.46 -7.84
C VAL A 26 -0.17 13.07 -7.77
N ARG A 27 0.52 13.18 -8.92
CA ARG A 27 1.87 13.74 -8.99
C ARG A 27 1.84 15.26 -9.04
N ASP A 28 0.97 15.83 -9.85
CA ASP A 28 0.89 17.27 -10.03
C ASP A 28 -0.56 17.76 -10.16
N ALA A 29 -1.18 18.08 -9.02
CA ALA A 29 -2.55 18.57 -8.96
C ALA A 29 -2.72 20.02 -9.43
N ASP A 30 -1.63 20.80 -9.55
CA ASP A 30 -1.66 22.22 -9.94
C ASP A 30 -0.60 22.53 -11.01
N THR A 31 -0.86 22.11 -12.24
CA THR A 31 0.03 22.25 -13.41
C THR A 31 0.50 23.69 -13.76
N VAL A 32 -0.04 24.72 -13.09
CA VAL A 32 0.43 26.11 -13.29
C VAL A 32 1.42 26.56 -12.21
N ALA A 33 1.47 25.88 -11.07
CA ALA A 33 2.50 26.09 -10.06
C ALA A 33 3.80 25.37 -10.48
N ALA A 34 4.92 25.81 -9.90
CA ALA A 34 6.23 25.29 -10.29
C ALA A 34 6.59 24.05 -9.46
N GLY A 35 7.10 23.01 -10.12
CA GLY A 35 7.43 21.72 -9.50
C GLY A 35 6.21 20.83 -9.37
N ASN A 36 6.36 19.65 -8.78
CA ASN A 36 5.25 18.71 -8.59
C ASN A 36 4.40 19.10 -7.37
N GLN A 37 3.09 19.26 -7.56
CA GLN A 37 2.12 19.48 -6.47
C GLN A 37 1.43 18.17 -6.12
N GLU A 38 2.15 17.33 -5.38
CA GLU A 38 1.68 16.00 -5.05
C GLU A 38 0.42 16.02 -4.18
N PHE A 39 -0.50 15.11 -4.48
CA PHE A 39 -1.80 15.09 -3.82
C PHE A 39 -2.33 13.66 -3.64
N THR A 40 -2.48 13.22 -2.40
CA THR A 40 -3.02 11.89 -2.10
C THR A 40 -4.52 11.79 -2.41
N TYR A 41 -4.91 10.79 -3.21
CA TYR A 41 -6.31 10.43 -3.46
C TYR A 41 -6.67 9.11 -2.75
N VAL A 42 -7.80 9.13 -2.05
CA VAL A 42 -8.47 7.93 -1.53
C VAL A 42 -9.79 7.79 -2.27
N LEU A 43 -10.00 6.68 -2.96
CA LEU A 43 -11.15 6.43 -3.82
C LEU A 43 -11.91 5.19 -3.35
N SER A 44 -13.23 5.28 -3.32
CA SER A 44 -14.08 4.11 -3.13
C SER A 44 -13.98 3.20 -4.34
N PHE A 45 -13.65 1.93 -4.13
CA PHE A 45 -13.79 0.91 -5.15
C PHE A 45 -15.27 0.73 -5.54
N MET A 46 -15.62 0.34 -6.75
CA MET A 46 -17.03 0.27 -7.15
C MET A 46 -17.85 -0.73 -6.31
N ASN A 47 -19.17 -0.47 -6.20
CA ASN A 47 -20.12 -1.44 -5.66
C ASN A 47 -20.47 -2.53 -6.69
N GLY A 48 -19.50 -3.37 -7.07
CA GLY A 48 -19.59 -4.35 -8.16
C GLY A 48 -20.13 -5.74 -7.79
N GLY A 49 -20.34 -6.05 -6.51
CA GLY A 49 -21.00 -7.30 -6.10
C GLY A 49 -20.12 -8.57 -6.14
N GLY A 50 -18.81 -8.43 -5.89
CA GLY A 50 -17.81 -9.48 -6.05
C GLY A 50 -17.53 -9.78 -7.53
N GLY A 51 -17.17 -11.02 -7.87
CA GLY A 51 -16.89 -11.44 -9.25
C GLY A 51 -15.42 -11.29 -9.62
N THR A 52 -15.15 -10.97 -10.88
CA THR A 52 -13.82 -10.75 -11.43
C THR A 52 -13.90 -9.54 -12.32
N SER A 53 -13.00 -8.58 -12.10
CA SER A 53 -12.96 -7.31 -12.82
C SER A 53 -14.33 -6.63 -12.83
N THR A 54 -14.86 -6.33 -11.64
CA THR A 54 -16.19 -5.70 -11.46
C THR A 54 -16.11 -4.29 -10.91
N GLN A 55 -14.92 -3.71 -10.94
CA GLN A 55 -14.67 -2.30 -10.66
C GLN A 55 -15.27 -1.36 -11.71
N GLY A 56 -15.22 -0.06 -11.42
CA GLY A 56 -15.60 1.00 -12.35
C GLY A 56 -14.43 1.93 -12.65
N THR A 57 -14.70 2.97 -13.41
CA THR A 57 -13.75 4.08 -13.58
C THR A 57 -13.91 5.04 -12.40
N PRO A 58 -12.83 5.63 -11.83
CA PRO A 58 -11.41 5.48 -12.17
C PRO A 58 -10.66 4.52 -11.23
N ASP A 59 -11.27 3.39 -10.85
CA ASP A 59 -10.74 2.49 -9.82
C ASP A 59 -9.39 1.86 -10.19
N GLU A 60 -9.02 1.89 -11.47
CA GLU A 60 -7.78 1.31 -11.99
C GLU A 60 -6.60 2.30 -11.99
N ALA A 61 -6.76 3.50 -11.42
CA ALA A 61 -5.66 4.45 -11.28
C ALA A 61 -4.54 3.83 -10.42
N LYS A 62 -3.29 3.95 -10.88
CA LYS A 62 -2.13 3.28 -10.25
C LYS A 62 -1.74 3.98 -8.95
N ASN A 63 -1.85 5.30 -8.93
CA ASN A 63 -1.16 6.14 -7.94
C ASN A 63 -2.04 6.48 -6.72
N ILE A 64 -3.24 5.91 -6.64
CA ILE A 64 -4.22 6.20 -5.58
C ILE A 64 -4.38 5.05 -4.58
N PHE A 65 -5.14 5.30 -3.51
CA PHE A 65 -5.75 4.24 -2.71
C PHE A 65 -7.14 3.89 -3.25
N THR A 66 -7.35 2.64 -3.65
CA THR A 66 -8.69 2.12 -3.98
C THR A 66 -9.18 1.24 -2.86
N ILE A 67 -10.36 1.59 -2.32
CA ILE A 67 -10.85 1.08 -1.05
C ILE A 67 -12.13 0.26 -1.22
N GLY A 68 -12.02 -1.05 -1.03
CA GLY A 68 -13.19 -1.94 -0.94
C GLY A 68 -13.87 -1.89 0.44
N SER A 69 -14.98 -2.60 0.57
CA SER A 69 -15.84 -2.54 1.76
C SER A 69 -15.85 -3.84 2.55
N THR A 70 -15.61 -3.79 3.86
CA THR A 70 -15.93 -4.87 4.81
C THR A 70 -17.18 -4.54 5.63
N LYS A 71 -17.75 -5.56 6.27
CA LYS A 71 -18.91 -5.40 7.15
C LYS A 71 -18.56 -4.50 8.34
N MET A 72 -19.50 -3.72 8.87
CA MET A 72 -19.29 -2.92 10.09
C MET A 72 -20.29 -3.33 11.18
N GLN A 73 -21.57 -3.14 10.92
CA GLN A 73 -22.64 -3.39 11.89
C GLN A 73 -23.91 -3.90 11.21
N LEU A 74 -24.85 -4.37 12.01
CA LEU A 74 -26.18 -4.75 11.58
C LEU A 74 -27.04 -3.51 11.37
N GLY A 75 -28.12 -3.64 10.60
CA GLY A 75 -29.08 -2.55 10.34
C GLY A 75 -29.79 -2.00 11.58
N ASN A 76 -29.61 -2.60 12.75
CA ASN A 76 -30.10 -2.12 14.04
C ASN A 76 -29.01 -1.45 14.90
N GLY A 77 -27.81 -1.21 14.36
CA GLY A 77 -26.68 -0.57 15.05
C GLY A 77 -25.81 -1.52 15.89
N ASN A 78 -26.10 -2.81 15.95
CA ASN A 78 -25.26 -3.77 16.66
C ASN A 78 -24.00 -4.09 15.84
N GLN A 79 -22.84 -4.03 16.47
CA GLN A 79 -21.55 -4.37 15.84
C GLN A 79 -21.54 -5.80 15.30
N ILE A 80 -20.96 -5.99 14.11
CA ILE A 80 -20.74 -7.31 13.53
C ILE A 80 -19.38 -7.83 14.02
N LEU A 81 -19.36 -9.02 14.60
CA LEU A 81 -18.12 -9.66 15.06
C LEU A 81 -17.22 -10.09 13.89
N ASN A 82 -17.81 -10.36 12.72
CA ASN A 82 -17.11 -10.66 11.48
C ASN A 82 -16.86 -9.38 10.64
N ILE A 83 -16.32 -8.33 11.26
CA ILE A 83 -15.92 -7.08 10.59
C ILE A 83 -14.90 -7.29 9.44
N ASN A 84 -14.29 -8.48 9.41
CA ASN A 84 -13.32 -8.92 8.41
C ASN A 84 -13.95 -9.62 7.19
N ASP A 85 -15.25 -9.90 7.20
CA ASP A 85 -15.93 -10.34 5.98
C ASP A 85 -16.03 -9.14 5.01
N ILE A 86 -15.67 -9.36 3.75
CA ILE A 86 -15.93 -8.39 2.68
C ILE A 86 -17.45 -8.26 2.52
N SER A 87 -17.90 -7.02 2.32
CA SER A 87 -19.31 -6.73 2.11
C SER A 87 -19.74 -7.19 0.73
N ALA A 88 -20.93 -7.78 0.63
CA ALA A 88 -21.46 -8.31 -0.62
C ALA A 88 -21.60 -7.26 -1.75
N ASN A 89 -21.59 -5.96 -1.44
CA ASN A 89 -21.59 -4.89 -2.45
C ASN A 89 -20.21 -4.63 -3.08
N SER A 90 -19.10 -4.95 -2.41
CA SER A 90 -17.77 -4.58 -2.87
C SER A 90 -17.45 -5.24 -4.21
N ALA A 91 -16.89 -4.51 -5.17
CA ALA A 91 -16.31 -5.12 -6.37
C ALA A 91 -15.10 -6.00 -6.00
N HIS A 92 -14.68 -6.83 -6.96
CA HIS A 92 -13.38 -7.49 -6.96
C HIS A 92 -12.63 -7.12 -8.24
N GLY A 93 -11.32 -6.97 -8.14
CA GLY A 93 -10.46 -6.92 -9.31
C GLY A 93 -10.27 -8.30 -9.97
N PRO A 94 -9.14 -8.52 -10.67
CA PRO A 94 -8.07 -7.54 -10.91
C PRO A 94 -8.56 -6.37 -11.78
N ALA A 95 -7.74 -5.34 -11.90
CA ALA A 95 -7.84 -4.37 -13.00
C ALA A 95 -7.94 -5.11 -14.36
N GLU A 96 -8.53 -4.49 -15.37
CA GLU A 96 -8.63 -5.12 -16.71
C GLU A 96 -7.26 -5.47 -17.30
N ASP A 97 -6.21 -4.75 -16.91
CA ASP A 97 -4.82 -5.03 -17.28
C ASP A 97 -4.09 -6.05 -16.39
N GLY A 98 -4.76 -6.57 -15.35
CA GLY A 98 -4.26 -7.62 -14.47
C GLY A 98 -3.66 -7.15 -13.14
N ARG A 99 -3.51 -5.83 -12.91
CA ARG A 99 -3.03 -5.30 -11.62
C ARG A 99 -3.97 -5.67 -10.47
N THR A 100 -3.40 -5.83 -9.27
CA THR A 100 -4.17 -6.23 -8.08
C THR A 100 -4.81 -5.03 -7.41
N ILE A 101 -6.13 -4.95 -7.52
CA ILE A 101 -7.01 -3.98 -6.84
C ILE A 101 -8.22 -4.69 -6.21
N PRO A 102 -8.87 -4.15 -5.17
CA PRO A 102 -8.55 -2.90 -4.48
C PRO A 102 -7.21 -2.97 -3.76
N HIS A 103 -6.62 -1.83 -3.40
CA HIS A 103 -5.38 -1.83 -2.64
C HIS A 103 -5.60 -2.24 -1.17
N MET A 104 -6.74 -1.86 -0.59
CA MET A 104 -7.08 -2.12 0.81
C MET A 104 -8.61 -2.14 0.96
N VAL A 105 -9.11 -2.73 2.04
CA VAL A 105 -10.53 -2.65 2.39
C VAL A 105 -10.75 -1.98 3.75
N ALA A 106 -11.95 -1.45 3.99
CA ALA A 106 -12.30 -0.86 5.28
C ALA A 106 -13.80 -1.06 5.59
N PRO A 107 -14.23 -0.94 6.85
CA PRO A 107 -15.65 -1.02 7.20
C PRO A 107 -16.49 -0.02 6.40
N GLY A 108 -17.45 -0.53 5.62
CA GLY A 108 -18.25 0.28 4.69
C GLY A 108 -19.72 -0.10 4.62
N CYS A 109 -20.15 -1.22 5.22
CA CYS A 109 -21.56 -1.60 5.21
C CYS A 109 -22.27 -1.42 6.56
N SER A 110 -23.43 -0.74 6.50
CA SER A 110 -24.22 -0.26 7.63
C SER A 110 -23.48 0.77 8.49
N VAL A 111 -22.71 1.67 7.89
CA VAL A 111 -22.02 2.76 8.61
C VAL A 111 -23.04 3.80 9.05
N ASP A 112 -23.05 4.14 10.35
CA ASP A 112 -23.86 5.25 10.87
C ASP A 112 -23.14 6.58 10.65
N SER A 113 -23.75 7.47 9.87
CA SER A 113 -23.16 8.77 9.56
C SER A 113 -24.23 9.84 9.34
N THR A 114 -23.80 11.09 9.27
CA THR A 114 -24.68 12.24 9.14
C THR A 114 -25.41 12.24 7.80
N VAL A 115 -26.68 12.62 7.80
CA VAL A 115 -27.45 12.94 6.59
C VAL A 115 -27.91 14.41 6.64
N PRO A 116 -28.24 15.04 5.49
CA PRO A 116 -28.88 16.36 5.50
C PRO A 116 -30.12 16.30 6.39
N THR A 117 -30.38 17.34 7.20
CA THR A 117 -31.43 17.45 8.26
C THR A 117 -31.01 17.19 9.71
N ASN A 118 -29.72 17.32 10.06
CA ASN A 118 -29.24 17.21 11.45
C ASN A 118 -29.64 15.85 12.09
N SER A 119 -29.47 14.78 11.33
CA SER A 119 -29.79 13.42 11.73
C SER A 119 -28.73 12.45 11.25
N TYR A 120 -28.85 11.20 11.68
CA TYR A 120 -27.92 10.12 11.37
C TYR A 120 -28.67 8.97 10.73
N GLN A 121 -28.01 8.28 9.80
CA GLN A 121 -28.56 7.09 9.16
C GLN A 121 -27.46 6.10 8.81
N LEU A 122 -27.82 4.81 8.92
CA LEU A 122 -27.04 3.73 8.35
C LEU A 122 -27.05 3.78 6.82
N ASN A 123 -25.85 3.74 6.24
CA ASN A 123 -25.65 3.56 4.80
C ASN A 123 -24.69 2.40 4.55
N CYS A 124 -24.74 1.81 3.36
CA CYS A 124 -23.87 0.70 2.98
C CYS A 124 -23.28 0.97 1.60
N GLY A 125 -21.96 0.85 1.49
CA GLY A 125 -21.23 1.05 0.25
C GLY A 125 -19.74 1.21 0.51
N THR A 126 -18.94 0.92 -0.51
CA THR A 126 -17.54 1.36 -0.56
C THR A 126 -17.41 2.88 -0.44
N SER A 127 -18.44 3.63 -0.84
CA SER A 127 -18.60 5.07 -0.59
C SER A 127 -18.55 5.46 0.90
N MET A 128 -18.78 4.51 1.83
CA MET A 128 -18.63 4.71 3.27
C MET A 128 -17.30 4.12 3.79
N ALA A 129 -16.66 3.20 3.08
CA ALA A 129 -15.33 2.70 3.40
C ALA A 129 -14.23 3.72 3.07
N SER A 130 -14.30 4.35 1.89
CA SER A 130 -13.36 5.39 1.44
C SER A 130 -13.18 6.56 2.45
N PRO A 131 -14.25 7.18 3.00
CA PRO A 131 -14.08 8.24 3.98
C PRO A 131 -13.52 7.75 5.33
N HIS A 132 -13.70 6.48 5.72
CA HIS A 132 -13.01 5.93 6.89
C HIS A 132 -11.50 5.94 6.68
N VAL A 133 -11.03 5.46 5.52
CA VAL A 133 -9.60 5.46 5.17
C VAL A 133 -9.09 6.89 5.01
N THR A 134 -9.86 7.79 4.40
CA THR A 134 -9.50 9.21 4.25
C THR A 134 -9.25 9.86 5.62
N GLY A 135 -10.10 9.60 6.62
CA GLY A 135 -9.91 10.09 7.98
C GLY A 135 -8.63 9.56 8.63
N ALA A 136 -8.33 8.26 8.46
CA ALA A 136 -7.09 7.67 8.96
C ALA A 136 -5.85 8.23 8.26
N VAL A 137 -5.90 8.46 6.95
CA VAL A 137 -4.82 9.10 6.18
C VAL A 137 -4.60 10.54 6.66
N ALA A 138 -5.65 11.29 6.97
CA ALA A 138 -5.50 12.64 7.53
C ALA A 138 -4.75 12.62 8.88
N LEU A 139 -5.06 11.66 9.76
CA LEU A 139 -4.34 11.48 11.03
C LEU A 139 -2.89 11.05 10.81
N PHE A 140 -2.63 10.19 9.82
CA PHE A 140 -1.26 9.81 9.46
C PHE A 140 -0.45 10.99 8.91
N ILE A 141 -1.06 11.86 8.09
CA ILE A 141 -0.39 13.08 7.59
C ILE A 141 -0.01 14.00 8.75
N GLU A 142 -0.91 14.17 9.75
CA GLU A 142 -0.59 14.91 10.97
C GLU A 142 0.59 14.27 11.73
N TYR A 143 0.52 12.96 11.98
CA TYR A 143 1.59 12.21 12.63
C TYR A 143 2.93 12.31 11.89
N TYR A 144 2.93 12.20 10.56
CA TYR A 144 4.13 12.30 9.74
C TYR A 144 4.73 13.71 9.78
N ARG A 145 3.90 14.75 9.75
CA ARG A 145 4.36 16.15 9.93
C ARG A 145 4.98 16.38 11.29
N ASP A 146 4.46 15.76 12.35
CA ASP A 146 5.07 15.86 13.68
C ASP A 146 6.46 15.21 13.74
N LEU A 147 6.70 14.16 12.93
CA LEU A 147 8.00 13.49 12.83
C LEU A 147 9.01 14.24 11.95
N PHE A 148 8.56 14.74 10.78
CA PHE A 148 9.45 15.18 9.71
C PHE A 148 9.29 16.65 9.31
N ALA A 149 8.33 17.37 9.91
CA ALA A 149 8.00 18.77 9.60
C ALA A 149 7.68 19.05 8.12
N THR A 150 7.27 18.02 7.38
CA THR A 150 6.88 18.09 5.96
C THR A 150 5.67 17.20 5.69
N ASP A 151 5.00 17.43 4.56
CA ASP A 151 3.94 16.56 4.07
C ASP A 151 4.54 15.25 3.56
N PRO A 152 3.91 14.08 3.83
CA PRO A 152 4.29 12.83 3.20
C PRO A 152 3.88 12.82 1.73
N SER A 153 4.69 12.19 0.87
CA SER A 153 4.27 11.92 -0.50
C SER A 153 3.08 10.94 -0.58
N PRO A 154 2.31 10.92 -1.69
CA PRO A 154 1.29 9.90 -1.92
C PRO A 154 1.84 8.46 -1.84
N ALA A 155 3.09 8.25 -2.30
CA ALA A 155 3.74 6.95 -2.25
C ALA A 155 4.02 6.50 -0.82
N VAL A 156 4.53 7.37 0.06
CA VAL A 156 4.79 6.99 1.45
C VAL A 156 3.51 6.78 2.25
N VAL A 157 2.42 7.50 1.94
CA VAL A 157 1.11 7.20 2.55
C VAL A 157 0.66 5.78 2.16
N LYS A 158 0.76 5.38 0.88
CA LYS A 158 0.51 3.99 0.45
C LYS A 158 1.42 3.00 1.18
N ALA A 159 2.72 3.24 1.17
CA ALA A 159 3.70 2.37 1.79
C ALA A 159 3.50 2.23 3.31
N ALA A 160 2.96 3.25 3.98
CA ALA A 160 2.70 3.19 5.42
C ALA A 160 1.52 2.28 5.77
N PHE A 161 0.42 2.30 5.00
CA PHE A 161 -0.80 1.58 5.35
C PHE A 161 -0.83 0.12 4.88
N LEU A 162 -0.40 -0.13 3.65
CA LEU A 162 -0.54 -1.44 3.01
C LEU A 162 0.18 -2.59 3.75
N PRO A 163 1.44 -2.47 4.22
CA PRO A 163 2.13 -3.59 4.87
C PRO A 163 1.50 -3.99 6.21
N VAL A 164 0.80 -3.08 6.89
CA VAL A 164 0.19 -3.34 8.21
C VAL A 164 -1.31 -3.52 8.15
N ALA A 165 -1.89 -3.62 6.95
CA ALA A 165 -3.27 -4.02 6.80
C ALA A 165 -3.50 -5.41 7.42
N HIS A 166 -4.67 -5.56 8.04
CA HIS A 166 -5.10 -6.78 8.69
C HIS A 166 -5.52 -7.79 7.63
N ASP A 167 -4.76 -8.88 7.56
CA ASP A 167 -5.03 -10.05 6.73
C ASP A 167 -6.39 -10.68 7.08
N LEU A 168 -7.21 -10.92 6.05
CA LEU A 168 -8.57 -11.46 6.14
C LEU A 168 -8.65 -12.93 5.71
N ALA A 169 -7.53 -13.64 5.63
CA ALA A 169 -7.52 -15.08 5.39
C ALA A 169 -8.48 -15.82 6.35
N GLY A 170 -9.29 -16.70 5.81
CA GLY A 170 -10.31 -17.44 6.57
C GLY A 170 -11.66 -16.73 6.72
N TYR A 171 -11.78 -15.45 6.36
CA TYR A 171 -13.06 -14.73 6.29
C TYR A 171 -13.70 -14.83 4.89
N THR A 172 -14.92 -14.34 4.74
CA THR A 172 -15.66 -14.43 3.46
C THR A 172 -15.39 -13.23 2.54
N ASP A 173 -15.26 -13.51 1.25
CA ASP A 173 -15.27 -12.51 0.18
C ASP A 173 -16.69 -12.07 -0.20
N ALA A 174 -16.84 -11.12 -1.13
CA ALA A 174 -18.15 -10.63 -1.57
C ALA A 174 -19.01 -11.70 -2.27
N ASN A 175 -18.40 -12.77 -2.78
CA ASN A 175 -19.07 -13.92 -3.38
C ASN A 175 -19.42 -15.02 -2.36
N GLY A 176 -19.02 -14.86 -1.09
CA GLY A 176 -19.18 -15.86 -0.04
C GLY A 176 -18.12 -16.97 -0.06
N GLY A 177 -17.07 -16.83 -0.88
CA GLY A 177 -15.90 -17.70 -0.85
C GLY A 177 -14.98 -17.37 0.32
N ILE A 178 -14.14 -18.32 0.74
CA ILE A 178 -13.15 -18.08 1.80
C ILE A 178 -11.90 -17.42 1.20
N LEU A 179 -11.47 -16.32 1.82
CA LEU A 179 -10.26 -15.59 1.45
C LEU A 179 -9.00 -16.38 1.82
N GLY A 180 -8.00 -16.28 0.94
CA GLY A 180 -6.63 -16.65 1.24
C GLY A 180 -5.87 -15.48 1.88
N HIS A 181 -4.55 -15.63 1.95
CA HIS A 181 -3.67 -14.55 2.41
C HIS A 181 -3.45 -13.49 1.31
N PRO A 182 -3.25 -12.21 1.69
CA PRO A 182 -2.84 -11.15 0.80
C PRO A 182 -1.53 -11.44 0.04
N PHE A 183 -1.26 -10.73 -1.05
CA PHE A 183 -2.15 -9.74 -1.68
C PHE A 183 -3.01 -10.39 -2.77
N ASP A 184 -4.29 -10.02 -2.84
CA ASP A 184 -5.24 -10.57 -3.81
C ASP A 184 -6.21 -9.51 -4.35
N SER A 185 -6.94 -9.81 -5.42
CA SER A 185 -7.87 -8.88 -6.06
C SER A 185 -9.23 -8.74 -5.36
N LYS A 186 -9.32 -9.04 -4.06
CA LYS A 186 -10.55 -8.99 -3.26
C LYS A 186 -10.36 -8.13 -2.02
N GLN A 187 -9.42 -8.53 -1.17
CA GLN A 187 -9.05 -7.79 0.04
C GLN A 187 -7.88 -6.82 -0.19
N GLY A 188 -7.21 -6.91 -1.34
CA GLY A 188 -5.97 -6.19 -1.58
C GLY A 188 -4.88 -6.67 -0.62
N TRP A 189 -4.26 -5.72 0.06
CA TRP A 189 -3.32 -5.98 1.16
C TRP A 189 -3.99 -6.33 2.49
N GLY A 190 -5.33 -6.22 2.59
CA GLY A 190 -6.11 -6.52 3.79
C GLY A 190 -7.00 -5.35 4.23
N ARG A 191 -7.56 -5.45 5.44
CA ARG A 191 -8.37 -4.38 6.02
C ARG A 191 -7.50 -3.35 6.74
N MET A 192 -7.78 -2.07 6.55
CA MET A 192 -7.10 -0.98 7.25
C MET A 192 -6.94 -1.23 8.76
N ASP A 193 -5.73 -0.97 9.27
CA ASP A 193 -5.41 -0.83 10.69
C ASP A 193 -4.86 0.57 10.95
N ALA A 194 -5.72 1.48 11.39
CA ALA A 194 -5.32 2.86 11.67
C ALA A 194 -4.36 2.97 12.85
N ALA A 195 -4.48 2.09 13.87
CA ALA A 195 -3.64 2.16 15.05
C ALA A 195 -2.18 1.79 14.71
N ALA A 196 -1.98 0.82 13.81
CA ALA A 196 -0.67 0.41 13.36
C ALA A 196 0.12 1.56 12.70
N VAL A 197 -0.55 2.53 12.07
CA VAL A 197 0.10 3.64 11.35
C VAL A 197 0.23 4.92 12.18
N VAL A 198 -0.72 5.25 13.08
CA VAL A 198 -0.67 6.49 13.89
C VAL A 198 -0.15 6.30 15.31
N SER A 199 -0.10 5.05 15.79
CA SER A 199 0.39 4.71 17.13
C SER A 199 1.16 3.38 17.09
N PRO A 200 2.22 3.29 16.26
CA PRO A 200 2.95 2.04 16.08
C PRO A 200 3.63 1.58 17.37
N THR A 201 3.61 0.26 17.59
CA THR A 201 4.26 -0.39 18.74
C THR A 201 5.67 -0.90 18.42
N VAL A 202 6.08 -0.80 17.17
CA VAL A 202 7.42 -1.15 16.66
C VAL A 202 8.04 0.07 16.02
N SER A 203 9.36 0.08 15.86
CA SER A 203 10.04 1.14 15.11
C SER A 203 9.66 1.08 13.63
N ILE A 204 9.70 2.23 12.97
CA ILE A 204 9.43 2.35 11.53
C ILE A 204 10.54 3.19 10.91
N VAL A 205 11.04 2.74 9.76
CA VAL A 205 11.87 3.57 8.88
C VAL A 205 11.05 4.01 7.68
N TYR A 206 11.12 5.30 7.36
CA TYR A 206 10.49 5.92 6.20
C TYR A 206 11.59 6.42 5.26
N VAL A 207 11.55 6.00 4.00
CA VAL A 207 12.31 6.60 2.90
C VAL A 207 11.27 7.20 1.97
N ASP A 208 11.32 8.50 1.76
CA ASP A 208 10.31 9.22 0.99
C ASP A 208 10.96 10.01 -0.15
N GLN A 209 10.96 9.43 -1.36
CA GLN A 209 11.34 10.08 -2.62
C GLN A 209 12.70 10.81 -2.60
N THR A 210 13.66 10.28 -1.83
CA THR A 210 15.01 10.86 -1.71
C THR A 210 15.97 10.42 -2.82
N THR A 211 15.57 9.43 -3.61
CA THR A 211 16.37 8.81 -4.67
C THR A 211 15.55 8.75 -5.94
N ILE A 212 16.20 9.02 -7.06
CA ILE A 212 15.62 8.87 -8.41
C ILE A 212 16.48 7.85 -9.15
N LEU A 213 15.84 6.89 -9.80
CA LEU A 213 16.48 5.97 -10.74
C LEU A 213 16.20 6.48 -12.16
N ASP A 214 17.23 6.93 -12.86
CA ASP A 214 17.09 7.60 -14.16
C ASP A 214 17.35 6.63 -15.34
N ASN A 215 17.74 5.39 -15.05
CA ASN A 215 18.07 4.41 -16.07
C ASN A 215 17.65 2.99 -15.67
N THR A 216 17.23 2.20 -16.67
CA THR A 216 17.06 0.75 -16.51
C THR A 216 18.35 0.10 -16.04
N GLY A 217 18.25 -0.71 -14.99
CA GLY A 217 19.36 -1.42 -14.36
C GLY A 217 20.10 -0.61 -13.29
N GLU A 218 19.71 0.63 -13.01
CA GLU A 218 20.21 1.35 -11.84
C GLU A 218 19.64 0.73 -10.55
N GLU A 219 20.45 0.72 -9.49
CA GLU A 219 20.08 0.15 -8.20
C GLU A 219 20.33 1.15 -7.07
N TRP A 220 19.38 1.21 -6.15
CA TRP A 220 19.57 1.80 -4.84
C TRP A 220 19.61 0.69 -3.79
N THR A 221 20.63 0.71 -2.93
CA THR A 221 20.79 -0.27 -1.85
C THR A 221 21.00 0.42 -0.52
N VAL A 222 20.31 -0.05 0.52
CA VAL A 222 20.49 0.38 1.90
C VAL A 222 20.48 -0.82 2.85
N THR A 223 21.11 -0.67 4.00
CA THR A 223 21.04 -1.66 5.08
C THR A 223 20.30 -1.07 6.28
N PHE A 224 19.25 -1.76 6.72
CA PHE A 224 18.55 -1.46 7.97
C PHE A 224 18.85 -2.52 9.04
N GLY A 225 18.68 -2.16 10.31
CA GLY A 225 18.64 -3.11 11.41
C GLY A 225 17.22 -3.62 11.69
N VAL A 226 17.10 -4.83 12.23
CA VAL A 226 15.85 -5.32 12.82
C VAL A 226 15.77 -4.86 14.28
N ALA A 227 14.68 -4.20 14.65
CA ALA A 227 14.56 -3.58 15.97
C ALA A 227 14.24 -4.60 17.09
N ASP A 228 13.27 -5.47 16.83
CA ASP A 228 12.89 -6.55 17.73
C ASP A 228 12.80 -7.87 16.95
N PRO A 229 13.74 -8.81 17.13
CA PRO A 229 13.73 -10.08 16.40
C PRO A 229 12.56 -11.00 16.78
N SER A 230 11.78 -10.67 17.81
CA SER A 230 10.55 -11.37 18.18
C SER A 230 9.31 -10.88 17.44
N GLN A 231 9.40 -9.75 16.73
CA GLN A 231 8.34 -9.18 15.92
C GLN A 231 8.60 -9.41 14.42
N PRO A 232 7.56 -9.51 13.59
CA PRO A 232 7.73 -9.61 12.15
C PRO A 232 8.30 -8.31 11.57
N VAL A 233 9.02 -8.43 10.46
CA VAL A 233 9.40 -7.28 9.62
C VAL A 233 8.39 -7.18 8.47
N ARG A 234 7.86 -5.98 8.23
CA ARG A 234 6.99 -5.74 7.07
C ARG A 234 7.47 -4.53 6.30
N LEU A 235 7.93 -4.76 5.07
CA LEU A 235 8.45 -3.73 4.18
C LEU A 235 7.54 -3.58 2.97
N MET A 236 7.31 -2.33 2.56
CA MET A 236 6.58 -1.99 1.35
C MET A 236 7.36 -0.96 0.53
N LEU A 237 7.62 -1.28 -0.74
CA LEU A 237 8.04 -0.36 -1.79
C LEU A 237 6.79 0.14 -2.52
N VAL A 238 6.69 1.45 -2.72
CA VAL A 238 5.64 2.06 -3.56
C VAL A 238 6.24 3.17 -4.41
N TRP A 239 5.76 3.33 -5.63
CA TRP A 239 6.09 4.47 -6.46
C TRP A 239 4.84 5.07 -7.12
N THR A 240 4.88 6.39 -7.31
CA THR A 240 3.92 7.11 -8.15
C THR A 240 4.41 6.97 -9.58
N ASP A 241 3.86 6.02 -10.32
CA ASP A 241 4.28 5.67 -11.69
C ASP A 241 3.83 6.76 -12.68
N ALA A 242 4.54 6.89 -13.79
CA ALA A 242 4.18 7.79 -14.89
C ALA A 242 2.75 7.48 -15.39
N PRO A 243 1.94 8.45 -15.82
CA PRO A 243 0.60 8.20 -16.35
C PRO A 243 0.60 7.20 -17.51
N GLY A 244 -0.34 6.25 -17.50
CA GLY A 244 -0.49 5.25 -18.57
C GLY A 244 -1.02 5.85 -19.88
N HIS A 245 -1.43 5.01 -20.84
CA HIS A 245 -1.84 5.47 -22.17
C HIS A 245 -3.30 5.98 -22.26
N GLY A 246 -4.16 5.71 -21.27
CA GLY A 246 -5.56 6.19 -21.24
C GLY A 246 -6.53 5.56 -22.27
N LEU A 247 -6.24 4.37 -22.79
CA LEU A 247 -7.04 3.70 -23.86
C LEU A 247 -8.13 2.78 -23.29
N GLY A 248 -8.06 2.46 -22.01
CA GLY A 248 -8.94 1.49 -21.36
C GLY A 248 -8.67 0.04 -21.76
N GLY A 249 -9.63 -0.81 -21.41
CA GLY A 249 -9.62 -2.26 -21.59
C GLY A 249 -8.41 -2.92 -20.92
N SER A 250 -7.96 -4.03 -21.49
CA SER A 250 -6.87 -4.85 -20.95
C SER A 250 -5.46 -4.40 -21.35
N THR A 251 -5.31 -3.14 -21.76
CA THR A 251 -4.01 -2.62 -22.19
C THR A 251 -3.18 -2.26 -20.95
N PRO A 252 -1.94 -2.78 -20.81
CA PRO A 252 -1.08 -2.48 -19.68
C PRO A 252 -0.90 -0.99 -19.41
N ALA A 253 -1.31 -0.55 -18.21
CA ALA A 253 -1.20 0.84 -17.83
C ALA A 253 0.13 1.20 -17.17
N TRP A 254 0.86 0.23 -16.61
CA TRP A 254 2.14 0.47 -15.94
C TRP A 254 3.23 0.85 -16.95
N ASN A 255 4.11 1.77 -16.54
CA ASN A 255 5.21 2.25 -17.37
C ASN A 255 6.54 1.84 -16.74
N ASN A 256 6.89 2.45 -15.61
CA ASN A 256 8.13 2.16 -14.92
C ASN A 256 7.95 0.93 -14.01
N ASP A 257 8.93 0.04 -14.07
CA ASP A 257 8.99 -1.20 -13.31
C ASP A 257 10.16 -1.14 -12.32
N LEU A 258 9.84 -1.19 -11.02
CA LEU A 258 10.83 -1.24 -9.95
C LEU A 258 10.79 -2.61 -9.28
N ASN A 259 11.97 -3.21 -9.10
CA ASN A 259 12.13 -4.53 -8.51
C ASN A 259 12.69 -4.41 -7.08
N LEU A 260 11.93 -4.86 -6.09
CA LEU A 260 12.33 -4.98 -4.71
C LEU A 260 13.02 -6.32 -4.47
N THR A 261 14.20 -6.26 -3.85
CA THR A 261 14.85 -7.42 -3.21
C THR A 261 15.22 -7.06 -1.78
N VAL A 262 14.86 -7.92 -0.84
CA VAL A 262 15.28 -7.84 0.57
C VAL A 262 16.11 -9.06 0.91
N THR A 263 17.38 -8.86 1.25
CA THR A 263 18.27 -9.91 1.75
C THR A 263 18.24 -9.91 3.27
N ALA A 264 17.80 -11.03 3.86
CA ALA A 264 17.76 -11.22 5.31
C ALA A 264 18.16 -12.65 5.67
N ASN A 265 18.94 -12.82 6.75
CA ASN A 265 19.43 -14.13 7.19
C ASN A 265 20.10 -14.98 6.09
N GLY A 266 20.75 -14.32 5.12
CA GLY A 266 21.41 -14.97 3.98
C GLY A 266 20.48 -15.46 2.86
N ASN A 267 19.21 -15.07 2.88
CA ASN A 267 18.21 -15.38 1.86
C ASN A 267 17.73 -14.11 1.17
N ASP A 268 17.43 -14.21 -0.12
CA ASP A 268 16.82 -13.13 -0.90
C ASP A 268 15.31 -13.34 -1.05
N TYR A 269 14.56 -12.30 -0.74
CA TYR A 269 13.11 -12.23 -0.88
C TYR A 269 12.79 -11.14 -1.88
N ILE A 270 12.13 -11.50 -2.97
CA ILE A 270 11.69 -10.55 -3.98
C ILE A 270 10.30 -10.01 -3.63
N GLY A 271 9.99 -8.80 -4.09
CA GLY A 271 8.69 -8.17 -3.95
C GLY A 271 7.55 -9.10 -4.38
N ASN A 272 6.47 -9.09 -3.62
CA ASN A 272 5.20 -9.77 -3.95
C ASN A 272 5.26 -11.30 -4.07
N ASN A 273 6.38 -11.94 -3.71
CA ASN A 273 6.49 -13.40 -3.68
C ASN A 273 6.12 -13.96 -2.30
N PHE A 274 4.82 -14.21 -2.10
CA PHE A 274 4.27 -14.75 -0.86
C PHE A 274 3.95 -16.25 -0.94
N GLY A 275 4.22 -16.96 0.15
CA GLY A 275 3.78 -18.33 0.37
C GLY A 275 2.29 -18.41 0.74
N VAL A 276 1.78 -19.64 0.82
CA VAL A 276 0.38 -19.91 1.20
C VAL A 276 0.05 -19.55 2.66
N ASP A 277 1.05 -19.17 3.44
CA ASP A 277 0.96 -18.74 4.83
C ASP A 277 1.00 -17.20 4.99
N GLY A 278 1.05 -16.45 3.88
CA GLY A 278 1.07 -14.99 3.85
C GLY A 278 2.44 -14.37 4.16
N TRP A 279 3.50 -15.19 4.26
CA TRP A 279 4.87 -14.71 4.45
C TRP A 279 5.67 -14.78 3.16
N SER A 280 6.65 -13.89 3.02
CA SER A 280 7.53 -13.91 1.85
C SER A 280 8.35 -15.19 1.80
N GLN A 281 8.49 -15.73 0.60
CA GLN A 281 9.29 -16.92 0.31
C GLN A 281 10.45 -16.59 -0.62
N THR A 282 11.46 -17.46 -0.67
CA THR A 282 12.63 -17.29 -1.53
C THR A 282 12.35 -17.78 -2.96
N GLY A 283 13.19 -17.34 -3.91
CA GLY A 283 12.99 -17.63 -5.33
C GLY A 283 11.87 -16.78 -5.94
N GLY A 284 11.17 -17.28 -6.95
CA GLY A 284 10.09 -16.58 -7.63
C GLY A 284 10.54 -15.76 -8.86
N SER A 285 9.69 -14.83 -9.29
CA SER A 285 9.97 -13.86 -10.35
C SER A 285 9.43 -12.50 -9.94
N PHE A 286 10.10 -11.43 -10.36
CA PHE A 286 9.69 -10.06 -10.03
C PHE A 286 8.29 -9.72 -10.55
N ASP A 287 7.59 -8.83 -9.85
CA ASP A 287 6.26 -8.34 -10.22
C ASP A 287 6.39 -7.13 -11.14
N GLY A 288 6.40 -7.38 -12.44
CA GLY A 288 6.50 -6.32 -13.45
C GLY A 288 5.20 -5.57 -13.74
N MET A 289 4.20 -5.58 -12.83
CA MET A 289 2.86 -4.99 -13.08
C MET A 289 2.41 -4.01 -12.01
N ASN A 290 2.59 -4.35 -10.73
CA ASN A 290 2.04 -3.56 -9.63
C ASN A 290 3.05 -2.51 -9.15
N ASN A 291 2.61 -1.26 -8.97
CA ASN A 291 3.43 -0.19 -8.38
C ASN A 291 3.53 -0.24 -6.84
N THR A 292 3.31 -1.43 -6.27
CA THR A 292 3.46 -1.73 -4.86
C THR A 292 4.09 -3.11 -4.73
N GLU A 293 5.25 -3.19 -4.09
CA GLU A 293 5.94 -4.45 -3.84
C GLU A 293 6.20 -4.64 -2.34
N GLY A 294 5.70 -5.74 -1.77
CA GLY A 294 5.82 -6.05 -0.36
C GLY A 294 6.76 -7.23 -0.08
N VAL A 295 7.51 -7.14 1.03
CA VAL A 295 8.22 -8.28 1.64
C VAL A 295 7.90 -8.35 3.13
N PHE A 296 7.28 -9.45 3.57
CA PHE A 296 6.90 -9.70 4.96
C PHE A 296 7.64 -10.92 5.50
N LEU A 297 8.43 -10.71 6.56
CA LEU A 297 9.24 -11.75 7.18
C LEU A 297 8.66 -12.07 8.57
N ALA A 298 8.27 -13.33 8.77
CA ALA A 298 7.76 -13.80 10.06
C ALA A 298 8.79 -13.65 11.19
N SER A 299 10.08 -13.75 10.84
CA SER A 299 11.20 -13.45 11.73
C SER A 299 12.41 -13.01 10.91
N ALA A 300 13.13 -12.04 11.44
CA ALA A 300 14.41 -11.58 10.94
C ALA A 300 15.27 -11.13 12.13
N SER A 301 16.60 -11.10 11.97
CA SER A 301 17.48 -10.58 13.02
C SER A 301 18.74 -9.97 12.42
N GLY A 302 19.41 -9.11 13.19
CA GLY A 302 20.59 -8.41 12.72
C GLY A 302 20.23 -7.36 11.68
N SER A 303 20.73 -7.53 10.46
CA SER A 303 20.58 -6.57 9.37
C SER A 303 19.75 -7.11 8.20
N LEU A 304 19.05 -6.20 7.54
CA LEU A 304 18.31 -6.38 6.31
C LEU A 304 19.02 -5.54 5.24
N THR A 305 19.32 -6.10 4.08
CA THR A 305 19.76 -5.30 2.92
C THR A 305 18.59 -5.16 1.97
N ILE A 306 18.20 -3.92 1.66
CA ILE A 306 17.10 -3.60 0.77
C ILE A 306 17.72 -3.06 -0.52
N THR A 307 17.34 -3.66 -1.65
CA THR A 307 17.71 -3.20 -2.98
C THR A 307 16.44 -2.88 -3.77
N VAL A 308 16.39 -1.70 -4.36
CA VAL A 308 15.40 -1.28 -5.35
C VAL A 308 16.12 -1.09 -6.67
N ALA A 309 15.75 -1.88 -7.68
CA ALA A 309 16.34 -1.79 -9.01
C ALA A 309 15.33 -1.25 -10.02
N GLY A 310 15.76 -0.38 -10.93
CA GLY A 310 14.97 0.05 -12.08
C GLY A 310 14.88 -1.08 -13.10
N GLY A 311 13.95 -2.02 -12.91
CA GLY A 311 13.74 -3.17 -13.81
C GLY A 311 13.49 -2.75 -15.25
N ASN A 312 12.72 -1.67 -15.43
CA ASN A 312 12.53 -0.98 -16.68
C ASN A 312 12.09 0.47 -16.43
N ILE A 313 12.95 1.45 -16.67
CA ILE A 313 12.61 2.88 -16.61
C ILE A 313 12.44 3.38 -18.04
N ASN A 314 11.19 3.67 -18.42
CA ASN A 314 10.83 3.99 -19.81
C ASN A 314 9.96 5.24 -19.96
N SER A 315 9.58 5.86 -18.85
CA SER A 315 8.71 7.04 -18.81
C SER A 315 9.13 8.01 -17.71
N ASP A 316 8.69 9.26 -17.87
CA ASP A 316 8.87 10.35 -16.92
C ASP A 316 7.92 10.16 -15.73
N GLY A 317 8.45 9.58 -14.64
CA GLY A 317 7.73 9.35 -13.40
C GLY A 317 7.78 10.54 -12.46
N VAL A 318 8.74 11.47 -12.67
CA VAL A 318 9.01 12.65 -11.85
C VAL A 318 9.05 13.92 -12.72
N PRO A 319 7.91 14.38 -13.25
CA PRO A 319 7.87 15.49 -14.20
C PRO A 319 8.58 16.75 -13.70
N GLY A 320 9.31 17.40 -14.61
CA GLY A 320 10.05 18.62 -14.31
C GLY A 320 11.36 18.41 -13.56
N VAL A 321 11.75 17.16 -13.29
CA VAL A 321 13.06 16.74 -12.82
C VAL A 321 13.74 15.93 -13.93
N GLY A 322 15.07 15.75 -13.86
CA GLY A 322 15.75 14.77 -14.69
C GLY A 322 15.60 14.95 -16.20
N ASP A 323 15.49 13.81 -16.90
CA ASP A 323 15.25 13.72 -18.33
C ASP A 323 13.84 13.18 -18.64
N GLY A 324 13.66 12.33 -19.65
CA GLY A 324 12.35 11.78 -20.00
C GLY A 324 12.07 10.39 -19.43
N THR A 325 13.01 9.85 -18.64
CA THR A 325 12.95 8.50 -18.09
C THR A 325 13.51 8.49 -16.67
N ASP A 326 12.62 8.63 -15.69
CA ASP A 326 13.00 8.65 -14.28
C ASP A 326 11.90 8.08 -13.38
N GLN A 327 12.30 7.63 -12.20
CA GLN A 327 11.37 7.14 -11.19
C GLN A 327 11.93 7.30 -9.78
N ASP A 328 11.23 8.08 -8.94
CA ASP A 328 11.41 8.06 -7.50
C ASP A 328 10.54 6.97 -6.84
N PHE A 329 10.76 6.72 -5.55
CA PHE A 329 9.99 5.74 -4.80
C PHE A 329 9.97 6.06 -3.31
N ALA A 330 9.06 5.40 -2.59
CA ALA A 330 8.99 5.38 -1.14
C ALA A 330 9.16 3.95 -0.60
N ILE A 331 9.84 3.83 0.53
CA ILE A 331 9.90 2.59 1.32
C ILE A 331 9.41 2.87 2.73
N VAL A 332 8.57 1.98 3.25
CA VAL A 332 8.24 1.94 4.68
C VAL A 332 8.55 0.55 5.23
N CYS A 333 9.34 0.51 6.31
CA CYS A 333 9.83 -0.72 6.92
C CYS A 333 9.44 -0.74 8.40
N TYR A 334 8.45 -1.56 8.74
CA TYR A 334 8.03 -1.82 10.11
C TYR A 334 8.96 -2.81 10.79
N ASN A 335 9.25 -2.55 12.07
CA ASN A 335 10.24 -3.26 12.89
C ASN A 335 11.69 -3.08 12.39
N CYS A 336 11.97 -1.94 11.78
CA CYS A 336 13.29 -1.60 11.22
C CYS A 336 13.90 -0.36 11.88
N VAL A 337 15.22 -0.20 11.80
CA VAL A 337 15.98 0.99 12.25
C VAL A 337 17.08 1.34 11.24
N GLU A 338 17.43 2.63 11.10
CA GLU A 338 18.39 3.13 10.10
C GLU A 338 19.85 2.67 10.30
N ALA A 339 20.19 2.13 11.47
CA ALA A 339 21.50 1.55 11.75
C ALA A 339 21.34 0.12 12.29
N PRO A 340 22.12 -0.88 11.83
CA PRO A 340 22.11 -2.22 12.41
C PRO A 340 22.36 -2.14 13.91
N ILE A 341 21.48 -2.77 14.70
CA ILE A 341 21.73 -2.90 16.14
C ILE A 341 22.86 -3.90 16.30
N GLU A 342 24.09 -3.43 16.52
CA GLU A 342 25.16 -4.30 17.00
C GLU A 342 24.80 -4.74 18.42
N TYR A 343 24.26 -5.95 18.57
CA TYR A 343 24.16 -6.61 19.86
C TYR A 343 25.59 -6.99 20.31
N THR A 344 26.32 -6.03 20.89
CA THR A 344 27.51 -6.33 21.66
C THR A 344 27.06 -6.92 23.01
N GLU A 345 26.88 -8.24 23.06
CA GLU A 345 26.87 -8.95 24.34
C GLU A 345 28.25 -8.76 25.00
N PHE A 346 28.37 -7.79 25.90
CA PHE A 346 29.47 -7.77 26.85
C PHE A 346 29.27 -8.89 27.86
N VAL A 347 29.73 -10.09 27.53
CA VAL A 347 29.94 -11.13 28.55
C VAL A 347 31.13 -10.70 29.40
N TYR A 348 30.85 -10.01 30.52
CA TYR A 348 31.83 -9.80 31.58
C TYR A 348 32.12 -11.16 32.23
N LEU A 349 33.15 -11.87 31.73
CA LEU A 349 33.77 -12.96 32.48
C LEU A 349 34.76 -12.35 33.48
N PRO A 350 34.47 -12.32 34.79
CA PRO A 350 35.49 -11.94 35.75
C PRO A 350 36.62 -12.97 35.68
N ILE A 351 37.79 -12.54 35.22
CA ILE A 351 39.03 -13.31 35.35
C ILE A 351 39.35 -13.35 36.84
N VAL A 352 38.99 -14.45 37.51
CA VAL A 352 39.53 -14.77 38.83
C VAL A 352 40.97 -15.19 38.63
N ALA A 353 41.88 -14.21 38.66
CA ALA A 353 43.30 -14.47 38.74
C ALA A 353 43.63 -14.99 40.14
N ASN A 354 43.61 -16.32 40.32
CA ASN A 354 44.30 -16.94 41.45
C ASN A 354 45.80 -16.71 41.25
N ARG A 355 46.34 -15.71 41.94
CA ARG A 355 47.78 -15.51 42.11
C ARG A 355 48.34 -16.61 43.05
N PRO A 356 49.61 -17.01 42.84
CA PRO A 356 50.18 -18.29 43.31
C PRO A 356 50.28 -18.47 44.82
#